data_AF-A0A4R4GJH0-F1
#
_entry.id   AF-A0A4R4GJH0-F1
#
_cell.length_a   1.000
_cell.length_b   1.000
_cell.length_c   1.000
_cell.angle_alpha   90.00
_cell.angle_beta   90.00
_cell.angle_gamma   90.00
#
_symmetry.space_group_name_H-M   'P 1'
#
loop_
_entity.id
_entity.type
_entity.pdbx_description
1 polymer ?
#
loop_
_entity_poly.entity_id
_entity_poly.type
_entity_poly.pdbx_seq_one_letter_code
_entity_poly.pdbx_strand_id
1 'polypeptide(L)'
;MKKCYYSQAPLPFVGQKRMFASEFRKVLKRFSDRTVFVDLFGGSGLLSHITKRERPDATVIYNDHDNYRERLENISRTNALFSDLRRLSEGIPRHRMLSKKMHSIFLERIRREESTGFVDYLTISSSLLFSGKYARNIGELGKLNFYNNIRLSDYSCEGYLDGLEVVCCDYRELTDKYRDSPDVVFLIDPPYMATDISTYRMDWKLTDYLDVLLVLKGHPFVYFTSGKSPILDFCRWMEEHPETGNPFKGAGMSTLTARMNYSSSYTDIMLYKETTEAA
;
A
#
# COMPACT_ATOMS: atom_id res chain seq x y z
N MET A 1 -18.70 17.35 10.39
CA MET A 1 -18.64 16.02 9.74
C MET A 1 -17.93 15.05 10.67
N LYS A 2 -18.42 13.81 10.80
CA LYS A 2 -17.80 12.77 11.62
C LYS A 2 -16.48 12.35 10.95
N LYS A 3 -15.34 12.42 11.64
CA LYS A 3 -14.04 12.00 11.08
C LYS A 3 -14.10 10.47 10.85
N CYS A 4 -14.14 10.02 9.60
CA CYS A 4 -13.94 8.62 9.26
C CYS A 4 -12.45 8.28 9.40
N TYR A 5 -12.15 7.35 10.31
CA TYR A 5 -10.80 6.91 10.61
C TYR A 5 -10.60 5.49 10.10
N TYR A 6 -9.67 5.33 9.16
CA TYR A 6 -9.28 4.04 8.61
C TYR A 6 -7.96 3.57 9.21
N SER A 7 -7.93 2.34 9.71
CA SER A 7 -6.71 1.64 10.14
C SER A 7 -6.23 0.62 9.10
N GLN A 8 -6.97 0.45 8.01
CA GLN A 8 -6.67 -0.41 6.88
C GLN A 8 -7.26 0.22 5.60
N ALA A 9 -6.71 -0.17 4.45
CA ALA A 9 -7.20 0.30 3.16
C ALA A 9 -8.64 -0.19 2.89
N PRO A 10 -9.52 0.61 2.23
CA PRO A 10 -10.89 0.22 1.91
C PRO A 10 -10.98 -1.04 1.04
N LEU A 11 -10.09 -1.16 0.05
CA LEU A 11 -9.97 -2.29 -0.85
C LEU A 11 -8.67 -3.06 -0.61
N PRO A 12 -8.63 -4.38 -0.91
CA PRO A 12 -7.42 -5.18 -0.82
C PRO A 12 -6.24 -4.54 -1.56
N PHE A 13 -5.13 -4.39 -0.84
CA PHE A 13 -3.86 -3.92 -1.35
C PHE A 13 -2.74 -4.69 -0.66
N VAL A 14 -1.83 -5.27 -1.45
CA VAL A 14 -0.68 -6.03 -0.94
C VAL A 14 0.33 -5.03 -0.38
N GLY A 15 0.92 -5.32 0.78
CA GLY A 15 1.92 -4.43 1.39
C GLY A 15 1.36 -3.25 2.19
N GLN A 16 0.03 -3.10 2.32
CA GLN A 16 -0.55 -2.04 3.13
C GLN A 16 -0.02 -2.04 4.58
N LYS A 17 0.36 -0.87 5.10
CA LYS A 17 0.98 -0.71 6.41
C LYS A 17 0.02 -0.71 7.60
N ARG A 18 -1.08 -1.49 7.50
CA ARG A 18 -2.12 -1.57 8.55
C ARG A 18 -1.59 -2.01 9.91
N MET A 19 -0.57 -2.88 9.93
CA MET A 19 0.03 -3.37 11.18
C MET A 19 0.83 -2.27 11.89
N PHE A 20 1.40 -1.31 11.14
CA PHE A 20 2.10 -0.15 11.71
C PHE A 20 1.18 1.00 12.08
N ALA A 21 -0.12 0.96 11.76
CA ALA A 21 -0.99 2.12 11.91
C ALA A 21 -0.98 2.71 13.34
N SER A 22 -0.85 1.89 14.39
CA SER A 22 -0.75 2.39 15.77
C SER A 22 0.59 3.07 16.05
N GLU A 23 1.68 2.45 15.61
CA GLU A 23 3.04 2.93 15.85
C GLU A 23 3.37 4.18 15.01
N PHE A 24 2.93 4.18 13.75
CA PHE A 24 3.07 5.31 12.84
C PHE A 24 2.38 6.57 13.40
N ARG A 25 1.21 6.45 14.03
CA ARG A 25 0.55 7.59 14.72
C ARG A 25 1.42 8.17 15.84
N LYS A 26 2.18 7.36 16.56
CA LYS A 26 3.10 7.86 17.61
C LYS A 26 4.27 8.58 16.97
N VAL A 27 4.82 8.03 15.89
CA VAL A 27 5.93 8.62 15.14
C VAL A 27 5.54 9.97 14.53
N LEU A 28 4.32 10.12 13.99
CA LEU A 28 3.83 11.39 13.45
C LEU A 28 3.85 12.54 14.48
N LYS A 29 3.69 12.25 15.77
CA LYS A 29 3.75 13.27 16.83
C LYS A 29 5.14 13.88 17.01
N ARG A 30 6.18 13.16 16.56
CA ARG A 30 7.57 13.62 16.64
C ARG A 30 7.90 14.71 15.63
N PHE A 31 7.14 14.80 14.54
CA PHE A 31 7.30 15.81 13.49
C PHE A 31 6.39 17.03 13.71
N SER A 32 6.16 17.43 14.96
CA SER A 32 5.15 18.45 15.32
C SER A 32 5.43 19.84 14.72
N ASP A 33 6.68 20.11 14.38
CA ASP A 33 7.19 21.32 13.74
C ASP A 33 7.06 21.30 12.20
N ARG A 34 6.75 20.15 11.59
CA ARG A 34 6.66 19.98 10.14
C ARG A 34 5.21 19.98 9.67
N THR A 35 4.93 20.63 8.55
CA THR A 35 3.56 20.84 8.04
C THR A 35 3.33 20.33 6.62
N VAL A 36 4.35 19.74 5.98
CA VAL A 36 4.22 19.15 4.64
C VAL A 36 4.66 17.68 4.70
N PHE A 37 3.77 16.77 4.35
CA PHE A 37 4.07 15.34 4.28
C PHE A 37 3.90 14.86 2.85
N VAL A 38 4.94 14.27 2.29
CA VAL A 38 4.95 13.77 0.90
C VAL A 38 5.08 12.26 0.93
N ASP A 39 4.01 11.56 0.57
CA ASP A 39 3.96 10.12 0.43
C ASP A 39 4.39 9.73 -0.98
N LEU A 40 5.68 9.40 -1.13
CA LEU A 40 6.31 9.16 -2.42
C LEU A 40 5.81 7.88 -3.10
N PHE A 41 5.49 6.87 -2.30
CA PHE A 41 5.05 5.54 -2.73
C PHE A 41 3.72 5.22 -2.09
N GLY A 42 2.70 6.04 -2.40
CA GLY A 42 1.48 6.07 -1.63
C GLY A 42 0.69 4.78 -1.62
N GLY A 43 0.84 3.91 -2.63
CA GLY A 43 0.18 2.61 -2.70
C GLY A 43 -1.33 2.73 -2.48
N SER A 44 -1.84 2.17 -1.37
CA SER A 44 -3.26 2.28 -1.02
C SER A 44 -3.70 3.62 -0.43
N GLY A 45 -2.78 4.55 -0.17
CA GLY A 45 -3.04 5.84 0.48
C GLY A 45 -3.25 5.73 1.99
N LEU A 46 -2.99 4.57 2.61
CA LEU A 46 -3.25 4.37 4.04
C LEU A 46 -2.37 5.25 4.94
N LEU A 47 -1.09 5.40 4.60
CA LEU A 47 -0.17 6.27 5.35
C LEU A 47 -0.61 7.73 5.22
N SER A 48 -0.82 8.19 3.99
CA SER A 48 -1.41 9.52 3.69
C SER A 48 -2.71 9.79 4.47
N HIS A 49 -3.66 8.84 4.47
CA HIS A 49 -4.91 8.97 5.24
C HIS A 49 -4.64 9.15 6.73
N ILE A 50 -3.81 8.28 7.33
CA ILE A 50 -3.47 8.37 8.76
C ILE A 50 -2.82 9.73 9.05
N THR A 51 -1.84 10.13 8.24
CA THR A 51 -1.15 11.42 8.36
C THR A 51 -2.13 12.58 8.36
N LYS A 52 -3.04 12.69 7.39
CA LYS A 52 -3.98 13.81 7.32
C LYS A 52 -5.00 13.83 8.47
N ARG A 53 -5.32 12.67 9.05
CA ARG A 53 -6.25 12.58 10.19
C ARG A 53 -5.57 12.96 11.50
N GLU A 54 -4.32 12.55 11.71
CA GLU A 54 -3.50 12.92 12.87
C GLU A 54 -2.95 14.36 12.79
N ARG A 55 -2.67 14.85 11.58
CA ARG A 55 -2.17 16.19 11.27
C ARG A 55 -3.12 16.94 10.34
N PRO A 56 -4.32 17.37 10.81
CA PRO A 56 -5.26 18.13 9.98
C PRO A 56 -4.68 19.46 9.49
N ASP A 57 -3.74 20.03 10.25
CA ASP A 57 -2.98 21.24 9.98
C ASP A 57 -2.03 21.10 8.78
N ALA A 58 -1.57 19.88 8.49
CA ALA A 58 -0.55 19.65 7.49
C ALA A 58 -1.13 19.47 6.08
N THR A 59 -0.37 19.89 5.07
CA THR A 59 -0.57 19.49 3.68
C THR A 59 -0.01 18.09 3.49
N VAL A 60 -0.82 17.18 2.93
CA VAL A 60 -0.44 15.78 2.73
C VAL A 60 -0.60 15.43 1.26
N ILE A 61 0.53 15.16 0.61
CA ILE A 61 0.60 14.76 -0.79
C ILE A 61 0.59 13.24 -0.85
N TYR A 62 -0.41 12.68 -1.50
CA TYR A 62 -0.55 11.25 -1.77
C TYR A 62 -0.18 10.97 -3.23
N ASN A 63 0.98 10.36 -3.48
CA ASN A 63 1.36 9.91 -4.82
C ASN A 63 0.74 8.53 -5.12
N ASP A 64 -0.33 8.53 -5.89
CA ASP A 64 -1.06 7.32 -6.30
C ASP A 64 -0.57 6.78 -7.65
N HIS A 65 0.70 6.39 -7.70
CA HIS A 65 1.31 5.87 -8.93
C HIS A 65 0.63 4.58 -9.46
N ASP A 66 0.11 3.72 -8.57
CA ASP A 66 -0.57 2.48 -8.95
C ASP A 66 -2.05 2.69 -9.35
N ASN A 67 -2.54 3.94 -9.31
CA ASN A 67 -3.93 4.34 -9.58
C ASN A 67 -4.96 3.58 -8.71
N TYR A 68 -4.67 3.43 -7.42
CA TYR A 68 -5.59 2.83 -6.45
C TYR A 68 -6.92 3.60 -6.37
N ARG A 69 -6.89 4.92 -6.59
CA ARG A 69 -8.05 5.80 -6.66
C ARG A 69 -9.09 5.34 -7.68
N GLU A 70 -8.69 4.88 -8.87
CA GLU A 70 -9.62 4.35 -9.87
C GLU A 70 -10.43 3.17 -9.32
N ARG A 71 -9.81 2.31 -8.50
CA ARG A 71 -10.51 1.20 -7.83
C ARG A 71 -11.50 1.72 -6.80
N LEU A 72 -11.14 2.75 -6.04
CA LEU A 72 -12.02 3.39 -5.05
C LEU A 72 -13.25 4.03 -5.72
N GLU A 73 -13.06 4.73 -6.83
CA GLU A 73 -14.13 5.35 -7.62
C GLU A 73 -15.12 4.32 -8.17
N ASN A 74 -14.66 3.08 -8.41
CA ASN A 74 -15.48 1.97 -8.92
C ASN A 74 -15.98 0.99 -7.84
N ILE A 75 -15.95 1.39 -6.55
CA ILE A 75 -16.48 0.56 -5.45
C ILE A 75 -17.96 0.21 -5.65
N SER A 76 -18.78 1.15 -6.14
CA SER A 76 -20.21 0.91 -6.38
C SER A 76 -20.45 -0.24 -7.36
N ARG A 77 -19.68 -0.28 -8.46
CA ARG A 77 -19.70 -1.36 -9.45
C ARG A 77 -19.26 -2.69 -8.84
N THR A 78 -18.18 -2.65 -8.07
CA THR A 78 -17.65 -3.82 -7.36
C THR A 78 -18.68 -4.41 -6.39
N ASN A 79 -19.38 -3.56 -5.63
CA ASN A 79 -20.44 -3.98 -4.72
C ASN A 79 -21.66 -4.54 -5.47
N ALA A 80 -22.07 -3.94 -6.58
CA ALA A 80 -23.15 -4.46 -7.42
C ALA A 80 -22.81 -5.87 -7.96
N LEU A 81 -21.60 -6.05 -8.47
CA LEU A 81 -21.11 -7.36 -8.91
C LEU A 81 -21.11 -8.37 -7.76
N PHE A 82 -20.62 -8.02 -6.57
CA PHE A 82 -20.68 -8.95 -5.43
C PHE A 82 -22.10 -9.26 -4.99
N SER A 83 -23.02 -8.30 -5.05
CA SER A 83 -24.44 -8.54 -4.78
C SER A 83 -25.01 -9.62 -5.72
N ASP A 84 -24.69 -9.54 -7.00
CA ASP A 84 -25.10 -10.56 -7.99
C ASP A 84 -24.47 -11.92 -7.72
N LEU A 85 -23.16 -11.97 -7.44
CA LEU A 85 -22.46 -13.23 -7.15
C LEU A 85 -22.97 -13.87 -5.84
N ARG A 86 -23.33 -13.07 -4.82
CA ARG A 86 -23.97 -13.57 -3.59
C ARG A 86 -25.31 -14.22 -3.90
N ARG A 87 -26.16 -13.57 -4.71
CA ARG A 87 -27.45 -14.14 -5.14
C ARG A 87 -27.26 -15.44 -5.94
N LEU A 88 -26.30 -15.47 -6.87
CA LEU A 88 -26.02 -16.66 -7.68
C LEU A 88 -25.48 -17.84 -6.86
N SER A 89 -24.84 -17.59 -5.71
CA SER A 89 -24.31 -18.63 -4.82
C SER A 89 -25.17 -18.90 -3.60
N GLU A 90 -26.42 -18.44 -3.60
CA GLU A 90 -27.37 -18.75 -2.53
C GLU A 90 -27.51 -20.27 -2.35
N GLY A 91 -27.49 -20.73 -1.09
CA GLY A 91 -27.49 -22.14 -0.75
C GLY A 91 -26.14 -22.87 -0.87
N ILE A 92 -25.09 -22.24 -1.41
CA ILE A 92 -23.73 -22.81 -1.44
C ILE A 92 -22.99 -22.44 -0.14
N PRO A 93 -22.48 -23.41 0.64
CA PRO A 93 -21.76 -23.10 1.87
C PRO A 93 -20.52 -22.23 1.63
N ARG A 94 -20.24 -21.32 2.57
CA ARG A 94 -19.02 -20.49 2.55
C ARG A 94 -17.76 -21.34 2.63
N HIS A 95 -16.66 -20.80 2.11
CA HIS A 95 -15.33 -21.43 2.13
C HIS A 95 -15.23 -22.76 1.39
N ARG A 96 -16.23 -23.10 0.58
CA ARG A 96 -16.21 -24.27 -0.30
C ARG A 96 -15.83 -23.86 -1.72
N MET A 97 -15.12 -24.77 -2.39
CA MET A 97 -14.83 -24.64 -3.81
C MET A 97 -16.14 -24.73 -4.61
N LEU A 98 -16.30 -23.84 -5.59
CA LEU A 98 -17.46 -23.84 -6.49
C LEU A 98 -17.34 -24.97 -7.52
N SER A 99 -18.47 -25.53 -7.94
CA SER A 99 -18.51 -26.51 -9.03
C SER A 99 -18.11 -25.86 -10.37
N LYS A 100 -17.70 -26.67 -11.36
CA LYS A 100 -17.38 -26.16 -12.72
C LYS A 100 -18.53 -25.37 -13.35
N LYS A 101 -19.78 -25.79 -13.09
CA LYS A 101 -20.99 -25.09 -13.54
C LYS A 101 -21.07 -23.69 -12.90
N MET A 102 -20.90 -23.60 -11.58
CA MET A 102 -20.95 -22.32 -10.87
C MET A 102 -19.77 -21.42 -11.22
N HIS A 103 -18.60 -21.98 -11.42
CA HIS A 103 -17.42 -21.27 -11.92
C HIS A 103 -17.71 -20.59 -13.26
N SER A 104 -18.31 -21.31 -14.22
CA SER A 104 -18.67 -20.76 -15.53
C SER A 104 -19.73 -19.64 -15.42
N ILE A 105 -20.73 -19.82 -14.55
CA ILE A 105 -21.78 -18.80 -14.29
C ILE A 105 -21.16 -17.51 -13.72
N PHE A 106 -20.26 -17.65 -12.75
CA PHE A 106 -19.57 -16.51 -12.14
C PHE A 106 -18.70 -15.79 -13.17
N LEU A 107 -17.92 -16.53 -13.94
CA LEU A 107 -17.03 -15.97 -14.95
C LEU A 107 -17.81 -15.19 -16.01
N GLU A 108 -18.96 -15.70 -16.43
CA GLU A 108 -19.84 -15.01 -17.38
C GLU A 108 -20.44 -13.74 -16.79
N ARG A 109 -20.86 -13.74 -15.52
CA ARG A 109 -21.34 -12.51 -14.87
C ARG A 109 -20.23 -11.45 -14.76
N ILE A 110 -19.00 -11.86 -14.46
CA ILE A 110 -17.83 -10.95 -14.39
C ILE A 110 -17.50 -10.40 -15.77
N ARG A 111 -17.51 -11.25 -16.83
CA ARG A 111 -17.30 -10.81 -18.22
C ARG A 111 -18.32 -9.76 -18.66
N ARG A 112 -19.58 -9.91 -18.25
CA ARG A 112 -20.61 -8.90 -18.52
C ARG A 112 -20.30 -7.57 -17.82
N GLU A 113 -19.82 -7.60 -16.59
CA GLU A 113 -19.37 -6.38 -15.91
C GLU A 113 -18.26 -5.68 -16.70
N GLU A 114 -17.22 -6.44 -17.09
CA GLU A 114 -16.09 -5.95 -17.88
C GLU A 114 -16.53 -5.34 -19.22
N SER A 115 -17.51 -5.96 -19.90
CA SER A 115 -18.03 -5.43 -21.17
C SER A 115 -18.68 -4.05 -21.06
N THR A 116 -19.04 -3.63 -19.84
CA THR A 116 -19.67 -2.34 -19.56
C THR A 116 -18.74 -1.38 -18.81
N GLY A 117 -17.46 -1.74 -18.63
CA GLY A 117 -16.43 -0.88 -18.05
C GLY A 117 -15.52 -1.60 -17.05
N PHE A 118 -15.34 -1.02 -15.87
CA PHE A 118 -14.28 -1.39 -14.95
C PHE A 118 -14.60 -2.63 -14.10
N VAL A 119 -13.60 -3.49 -13.91
CA VAL A 119 -13.63 -4.65 -13.01
C VAL A 119 -12.40 -4.66 -12.12
N ASP A 120 -12.61 -4.58 -10.80
CA ASP A 120 -11.53 -4.71 -9.82
C ASP A 120 -11.13 -6.18 -9.63
N TYR A 121 -10.29 -6.70 -10.52
CA TYR A 121 -9.82 -8.08 -10.46
C TYR A 121 -9.07 -8.42 -9.17
N LEU A 122 -8.41 -7.46 -8.52
CA LEU A 122 -7.70 -7.70 -7.27
C LEU A 122 -8.69 -7.91 -6.12
N THR A 123 -9.73 -7.08 -6.03
CA THR A 123 -10.79 -7.23 -5.02
C THR A 123 -11.60 -8.50 -5.27
N ILE A 124 -11.97 -8.78 -6.52
CA ILE A 124 -12.68 -10.01 -6.90
C ILE A 124 -11.85 -11.25 -6.56
N SER A 125 -10.56 -11.22 -6.89
CA SER A 125 -9.63 -12.31 -6.57
C SER A 125 -9.62 -12.63 -5.07
N SER A 126 -9.56 -11.60 -4.22
CA SER A 126 -9.57 -11.79 -2.76
C SER A 126 -10.86 -12.47 -2.24
N SER A 127 -11.97 -12.35 -2.99
CA SER A 127 -13.28 -12.90 -2.63
C SER A 127 -13.58 -14.25 -3.29
N LEU A 128 -12.87 -14.61 -4.37
CA LEU A 128 -13.14 -15.83 -5.14
C LEU A 128 -12.01 -16.83 -5.12
N LEU A 129 -10.76 -16.43 -4.86
CA LEU A 129 -9.62 -17.32 -4.95
C LEU A 129 -9.13 -17.77 -3.58
N PHE A 130 -8.32 -18.83 -3.57
CA PHE A 130 -7.61 -19.24 -2.35
C PHE A 130 -6.53 -18.21 -2.00
N SER A 131 -6.24 -18.07 -0.69
CA SER A 131 -5.37 -17.03 -0.16
C SER A 131 -4.04 -16.90 -0.91
N GLY A 132 -3.67 -15.66 -1.24
CA GLY A 132 -2.43 -15.31 -1.94
C GLY A 132 -2.50 -15.41 -3.47
N LYS A 133 -3.55 -16.01 -4.04
CA LYS A 133 -3.76 -16.00 -5.49
C LYS A 133 -4.55 -14.78 -5.93
N TYR A 134 -4.13 -14.19 -7.04
CA TYR A 134 -4.87 -13.12 -7.69
C TYR A 134 -4.72 -13.19 -9.21
N ALA A 135 -5.69 -12.62 -9.90
CA ALA A 135 -5.72 -12.44 -11.34
C ALA A 135 -5.81 -10.94 -11.65
N ARG A 136 -5.32 -10.54 -12.83
CA ARG A 136 -5.38 -9.15 -13.33
C ARG A 136 -6.40 -8.95 -14.44
N ASN A 137 -6.92 -10.03 -15.01
CA ASN A 137 -7.87 -9.99 -16.12
C ASN A 137 -8.74 -11.26 -16.11
N ILE A 138 -9.80 -11.25 -16.92
CA ILE A 138 -10.74 -12.38 -17.04
C ILE A 138 -10.07 -13.69 -17.46
N GLY A 139 -9.03 -13.61 -18.31
CA GLY A 139 -8.32 -14.77 -18.85
C GLY A 139 -7.48 -15.50 -17.80
N GLU A 140 -6.80 -14.75 -16.93
CA GLU A 140 -6.12 -15.28 -15.76
C GLU A 140 -7.12 -15.84 -14.74
N LEU A 141 -8.18 -15.07 -14.45
CA LEU A 141 -9.19 -15.43 -13.46
C LEU A 141 -9.88 -16.75 -13.82
N GLY A 142 -10.25 -16.94 -15.09
CA GLY A 142 -10.93 -18.13 -15.57
C GLY A 142 -10.11 -19.42 -15.48
N LYS A 143 -8.79 -19.34 -15.33
CA LYS A 143 -7.91 -20.52 -15.16
C LYS A 143 -7.85 -21.03 -13.71
N LEU A 144 -8.37 -20.26 -12.76
CA LEU A 144 -8.24 -20.54 -11.34
C LEU A 144 -9.55 -21.08 -10.75
N ASN A 145 -9.44 -21.92 -9.72
CA ASN A 145 -10.60 -22.44 -8.98
C ASN A 145 -11.24 -21.34 -8.13
N PHE A 146 -12.57 -21.27 -8.16
CA PHE A 146 -13.33 -20.33 -7.34
C PHE A 146 -13.80 -20.98 -6.04
N TYR A 147 -13.89 -20.18 -4.99
CA TYR A 147 -14.38 -20.52 -3.67
C TYR A 147 -15.45 -19.51 -3.25
N ASN A 148 -16.45 -19.95 -2.49
CA ASN A 148 -17.46 -19.04 -1.93
C ASN A 148 -16.89 -18.28 -0.72
N ASN A 149 -15.99 -17.34 -0.98
CA ASN A 149 -15.37 -16.47 0.02
C ASN A 149 -15.89 -15.03 -0.06
N ILE A 150 -16.96 -14.78 -0.83
CA ILE A 150 -17.46 -13.43 -1.10
C ILE A 150 -17.81 -12.74 0.22
N ARG A 151 -17.34 -11.50 0.36
CA ARG A 151 -17.67 -10.65 1.51
C ARG A 151 -19.18 -10.37 1.55
N LEU A 152 -19.78 -10.47 2.73
CA LEU A 152 -21.22 -10.24 2.91
C LEU A 152 -21.58 -8.74 2.95
N SER A 153 -20.69 -7.92 3.48
CA SER A 153 -20.85 -6.47 3.52
C SER A 153 -20.21 -5.78 2.33
N ASP A 154 -20.80 -4.65 1.95
CA ASP A 154 -20.31 -3.80 0.88
C ASP A 154 -19.06 -3.02 1.29
N TYR A 155 -18.20 -2.75 0.31
CA TYR A 155 -17.03 -1.89 0.47
C TYR A 155 -17.46 -0.42 0.51
N SER A 156 -16.74 0.40 1.28
CA SER A 156 -16.93 1.85 1.35
C SER A 156 -15.61 2.55 1.60
N CYS A 157 -15.39 3.67 0.93
CA CYS A 157 -14.24 4.56 1.08
C CYS A 157 -14.65 5.98 1.48
N GLU A 158 -15.83 6.14 2.10
CA GLU A 158 -16.34 7.45 2.51
C GLU A 158 -15.32 8.21 3.38
N GLY A 159 -14.94 9.40 2.93
CA GLY A 159 -13.98 10.24 3.62
C GLY A 159 -12.54 9.72 3.63
N TYR A 160 -12.22 8.69 2.85
CA TYR A 160 -10.89 8.07 2.85
C TYR A 160 -9.83 9.01 2.29
N LEU A 161 -10.12 9.72 1.19
CA LEU A 161 -9.17 10.65 0.55
C LEU A 161 -9.38 12.12 0.96
N ASP A 162 -10.33 12.43 1.85
CA ASP A 162 -10.67 13.83 2.15
C ASP A 162 -9.48 14.60 2.73
N GLY A 163 -9.15 15.73 2.10
CA GLY A 163 -8.07 16.62 2.49
C GLY A 163 -6.68 16.19 2.03
N LEU A 164 -6.56 15.13 1.23
CA LEU A 164 -5.31 14.76 0.58
C LEU A 164 -5.15 15.49 -0.75
N GLU A 165 -3.92 15.91 -1.06
CA GLU A 165 -3.54 16.31 -2.40
C GLU A 165 -3.10 15.07 -3.17
N VAL A 166 -3.96 14.58 -4.07
CA VAL A 166 -3.69 13.35 -4.82
C VAL A 166 -2.98 13.68 -6.13
N VAL A 167 -1.83 13.07 -6.35
CA VAL A 167 -1.01 13.19 -7.57
C VAL A 167 -0.69 11.80 -8.12
N CYS A 168 -0.25 11.73 -9.37
CA CYS A 168 0.15 10.49 -10.02
C CYS A 168 1.36 10.80 -10.93
N CYS A 169 2.57 10.75 -10.36
CA CYS A 169 3.81 11.06 -11.07
C CYS A 169 4.97 10.21 -10.55
N ASP A 170 6.13 10.29 -11.21
CA ASP A 170 7.34 9.66 -10.69
C ASP A 170 7.73 10.31 -9.35
N TYR A 171 8.22 9.51 -8.40
CA TYR A 171 8.59 10.01 -7.07
C TYR A 171 9.72 11.05 -7.12
N ARG A 172 10.58 10.99 -8.15
CA ARG A 172 11.65 11.97 -8.39
C ARG A 172 11.09 13.36 -8.63
N GLU A 173 9.96 13.50 -9.33
CA GLU A 173 9.31 14.79 -9.54
C GLU A 173 8.86 15.43 -8.22
N LEU A 174 8.32 14.62 -7.31
CA LEU A 174 7.95 15.09 -5.96
C LEU A 174 9.16 15.40 -5.11
N THR A 175 10.19 14.57 -5.20
CA THR A 175 11.44 14.79 -4.47
C THR A 175 12.05 16.13 -4.90
N ASP A 176 12.15 16.40 -6.21
CA ASP A 176 12.70 17.63 -6.74
C ASP A 176 11.85 18.85 -6.37
N LYS A 177 10.52 18.70 -6.41
CA LYS A 177 9.59 19.77 -6.03
C LYS A 177 9.72 20.17 -4.55
N TYR A 178 9.97 19.21 -3.66
CA TYR A 178 9.98 19.46 -2.21
C TYR A 178 11.37 19.42 -1.57
N ARG A 179 12.45 19.25 -2.34
CA ARG A 179 13.83 19.13 -1.85
C ARG A 179 14.26 20.29 -0.95
N ASP A 180 13.95 21.51 -1.34
CA ASP A 180 14.37 22.71 -0.60
C ASP A 180 13.32 23.17 0.42
N SER A 181 12.27 22.38 0.65
CA SER A 181 11.19 22.73 1.58
C SER A 181 11.59 22.42 3.02
N PRO A 182 11.78 23.42 3.90
CA PRO A 182 12.17 23.18 5.28
C PRO A 182 11.09 22.42 6.08
N ASP A 183 9.83 22.48 5.66
CA ASP A 183 8.71 21.86 6.38
C ASP A 183 8.39 20.43 5.94
N VAL A 184 9.18 19.85 5.02
CA VAL A 184 8.88 18.55 4.41
C VAL A 184 9.26 17.37 5.31
N VAL A 185 8.39 16.35 5.34
CA VAL A 185 8.69 14.99 5.78
C VAL A 185 8.35 14.03 4.66
N PHE A 186 9.30 13.19 4.24
CA PHE A 186 9.04 12.17 3.24
C PHE A 186 8.55 10.87 3.90
N LEU A 187 7.41 10.37 3.43
CA LEU A 187 6.92 9.02 3.74
C LEU A 187 7.31 8.11 2.57
N ILE A 188 8.08 7.06 2.87
CA ILE A 188 8.81 6.30 1.87
C ILE A 188 8.57 4.81 2.10
N ASP A 189 7.75 4.21 1.22
CA ASP A 189 7.40 2.79 1.25
C ASP A 189 7.62 2.14 -0.12
N PRO A 190 8.88 2.05 -0.60
CA PRO A 190 9.19 1.57 -1.95
C PRO A 190 8.97 0.06 -2.05
N PRO A 191 8.84 -0.50 -3.27
CA PRO A 191 8.92 -1.95 -3.47
C PRO A 191 10.21 -2.49 -2.83
N TYR A 192 10.15 -3.46 -1.92
CA TYR A 192 11.34 -3.85 -1.15
C TYR A 192 12.37 -4.64 -1.96
N MET A 193 13.65 -4.31 -1.76
CA MET A 193 14.76 -4.94 -2.49
C MET A 193 14.77 -6.45 -2.30
N ALA A 194 14.95 -7.18 -3.41
CA ALA A 194 14.95 -8.65 -3.48
C ALA A 194 13.63 -9.32 -3.03
N THR A 195 12.50 -8.61 -3.12
CA THR A 195 11.16 -9.19 -2.92
C THR A 195 10.38 -9.30 -4.24
N ASP A 196 9.30 -10.09 -4.25
CA ASP A 196 8.41 -10.20 -5.41
C ASP A 196 7.68 -8.86 -5.62
N ILE A 197 8.11 -8.12 -6.65
CA ILE A 197 7.54 -6.82 -7.03
C ILE A 197 6.44 -6.95 -8.09
N SER A 198 6.03 -8.16 -8.48
CA SER A 198 5.07 -8.38 -9.58
C SER A 198 3.75 -7.64 -9.38
N THR A 199 3.39 -7.31 -8.14
CA THR A 199 2.18 -6.56 -7.79
C THR A 199 2.22 -5.07 -8.13
N TYR A 200 3.40 -4.48 -8.37
CA TYR A 200 3.57 -3.05 -8.67
C TYR A 200 3.64 -2.80 -10.19
N ARG A 201 3.20 -1.62 -10.64
CA ARG A 201 3.26 -1.22 -12.06
C ARG A 201 4.61 -0.57 -12.42
N MET A 202 5.75 -1.19 -12.08
CA MET A 202 7.07 -0.62 -12.38
C MET A 202 8.20 -1.68 -12.48
N ASP A 203 9.23 -1.38 -13.28
CA ASP A 203 10.50 -2.13 -13.33
C ASP A 203 11.46 -1.47 -12.33
N TRP A 204 11.79 -2.16 -11.24
CA TRP A 204 12.48 -1.57 -10.09
C TRP A 204 13.87 -2.20 -9.90
N LYS A 205 14.94 -1.42 -10.09
CA LYS A 205 16.33 -1.89 -10.15
C LYS A 205 17.13 -1.43 -8.95
N LEU A 206 18.36 -1.96 -8.81
CA LEU A 206 19.31 -1.53 -7.78
C LEU A 206 19.53 -0.01 -7.79
N THR A 207 19.61 0.60 -8.98
CA THR A 207 19.78 2.05 -9.13
C THR A 207 18.61 2.83 -8.52
N ASP A 208 17.37 2.36 -8.67
CA ASP A 208 16.20 3.03 -8.08
C ASP A 208 16.25 2.97 -6.55
N TYR A 209 16.73 1.86 -5.96
CA TYR A 209 16.96 1.78 -4.52
C TYR A 209 18.00 2.79 -4.03
N LEU A 210 19.11 2.91 -4.76
CA LEU A 210 20.17 3.86 -4.41
C LEU A 210 19.68 5.30 -4.54
N ASP A 211 18.90 5.62 -5.58
CA ASP A 211 18.27 6.93 -5.75
C ASP A 211 17.33 7.26 -4.58
N VAL A 212 16.53 6.29 -4.10
CA VAL A 212 15.68 6.49 -2.91
C VAL A 212 16.51 6.80 -1.67
N LEU A 213 17.69 6.18 -1.48
CA LEU A 213 18.57 6.51 -0.36
C LEU A 213 19.08 7.95 -0.42
N LEU A 214 19.26 8.52 -1.62
CA LEU A 214 19.66 9.91 -1.79
C LEU A 214 18.56 10.88 -1.32
N VAL A 215 17.29 10.51 -1.46
CA VAL A 215 16.15 11.29 -0.93
C VAL A 215 16.23 11.45 0.59
N LEU A 216 16.65 10.40 1.30
CA LEU A 216 16.75 10.39 2.76
C LEU A 216 17.81 11.36 3.29
N LYS A 217 18.82 11.67 2.48
CA LYS A 217 19.95 12.50 2.91
C LYS A 217 19.49 13.94 3.09
N GLY A 218 19.62 14.45 4.32
CA GLY A 218 19.30 15.84 4.65
C GLY A 218 17.82 16.13 4.91
N HIS A 219 16.94 15.12 4.89
CA HIS A 219 15.50 15.34 5.08
C HIS A 219 14.93 14.53 6.25
N PRO A 220 13.89 15.05 6.92
CA PRO A 220 13.09 14.24 7.82
C PRO A 220 12.35 13.16 7.04
N PHE A 221 12.29 11.93 7.57
CA PHE A 221 11.64 10.83 6.88
C PHE A 221 10.99 9.82 7.81
N VAL A 222 10.04 9.07 7.25
CA VAL A 222 9.61 7.75 7.71
C VAL A 222 9.78 6.77 6.55
N TYR A 223 10.61 5.75 6.76
CA TYR A 223 11.01 4.78 5.74
C TYR A 223 10.56 3.38 6.16
N PHE A 224 9.90 2.65 5.27
CA PHE A 224 9.46 1.29 5.48
C PHE A 224 10.36 0.31 4.72
N THR A 225 10.67 -0.81 5.35
CA THR A 225 11.44 -1.90 4.76
C THR A 225 11.13 -3.21 5.47
N SER A 226 11.93 -4.24 5.17
CA SER A 226 11.81 -5.55 5.76
C SER A 226 13.13 -6.16 6.16
N GLY A 227 13.10 -7.11 7.08
CA GLY A 227 14.26 -7.93 7.45
C GLY A 227 14.76 -8.84 6.32
N LYS A 228 14.03 -8.97 5.20
CA LYS A 228 14.50 -9.66 3.98
C LYS A 228 15.21 -8.73 3.01
N SER A 229 15.03 -7.42 3.15
CA SER A 229 15.65 -6.44 2.29
C SER A 229 17.12 -6.27 2.68
N PRO A 230 18.08 -6.42 1.77
CA PRO A 230 19.50 -6.21 2.06
C PRO A 230 19.84 -4.72 2.29
N ILE A 231 18.87 -3.80 2.21
CA ILE A 231 19.11 -2.37 2.40
C ILE A 231 19.70 -2.04 3.76
N LEU A 232 19.31 -2.76 4.82
CA LEU A 232 19.87 -2.56 6.15
C LEU A 232 21.32 -3.04 6.23
N ASP A 233 21.64 -4.14 5.55
CA ASP A 233 23.01 -4.67 5.47
C ASP A 233 23.91 -3.72 4.69
N PHE A 234 23.41 -3.20 3.57
CA PHE A 234 24.09 -2.18 2.78
C PHE A 234 24.34 -0.89 3.60
N CYS A 235 23.33 -0.41 4.33
CA CYS A 235 23.50 0.76 5.20
C CYS A 235 24.45 0.51 6.38
N ARG A 236 24.53 -0.72 6.91
CA ARG A 236 25.56 -1.08 7.90
C ARG A 236 26.96 -1.06 7.29
N TRP A 237 27.13 -1.58 6.08
CA TRP A 237 28.40 -1.48 5.36
C TRP A 237 28.80 -0.02 5.10
N MET A 238 27.86 0.87 4.77
CA MET A 238 28.12 2.32 4.61
C MET A 238 28.58 3.00 5.92
N GLU A 239 28.15 2.50 7.09
CA GLU A 239 28.62 3.02 8.39
C GLU A 239 30.10 2.72 8.62
N GLU A 240 30.60 1.60 8.09
CA GLU A 240 32.02 1.20 8.14
C GLU A 240 32.88 1.95 7.10
N HIS A 241 32.25 2.67 6.17
CA HIS A 241 32.87 3.42 5.06
C HIS A 241 32.38 4.88 5.09
N PRO A 242 32.85 5.71 6.05
CA PRO A 242 32.23 6.99 6.39
C PRO A 242 32.07 7.99 5.25
N GLU A 243 32.91 7.90 4.22
CA GLU A 243 32.84 8.70 2.99
C GLU A 243 31.53 8.50 2.21
N THR A 244 30.86 7.36 2.40
CA THR A 244 29.61 7.02 1.72
C THR A 244 28.38 7.63 2.42
N GLY A 245 28.42 7.74 3.75
CA GLY A 245 27.37 8.32 4.58
C GLY A 245 26.10 7.47 4.69
N ASN A 246 25.86 6.88 5.86
CA ASN A 246 24.64 6.10 6.12
C ASN A 246 23.42 7.00 6.40
N PRO A 247 22.37 7.00 5.54
CA PRO A 247 21.19 7.85 5.73
C PRO A 247 20.36 7.46 6.97
N PHE A 248 20.45 6.20 7.42
CA PHE A 248 19.75 5.71 8.60
C PHE A 248 20.50 5.94 9.90
N LYS A 249 21.71 6.53 9.86
CA LYS A 249 22.46 6.86 11.07
C LYS A 249 21.63 7.76 11.99
N GLY A 250 21.45 7.31 13.23
CA GLY A 250 20.64 8.00 14.25
C GLY A 250 19.13 7.92 14.04
N ALA A 251 18.63 7.11 13.10
CA ALA A 251 17.19 6.90 12.93
C ALA A 251 16.64 6.04 14.08
N GLY A 252 15.42 6.36 14.53
CA GLY A 252 14.64 5.45 15.37
C GLY A 252 14.10 4.30 14.54
N MET A 253 13.88 3.14 15.18
CA MET A 253 13.42 1.93 14.51
C MET A 253 12.29 1.27 15.30
N SER A 254 11.21 0.91 14.61
CA SER A 254 10.12 0.09 15.14
C SER A 254 9.93 -1.15 14.26
N THR A 255 9.83 -2.31 14.90
CA THR A 255 9.81 -3.61 14.21
C THR A 255 8.53 -4.38 14.52
N LEU A 256 7.92 -4.99 13.50
CA LEU A 256 6.77 -5.88 13.65
C LEU A 256 7.04 -7.22 12.99
N THR A 257 7.00 -8.29 13.77
CA THR A 257 7.16 -9.66 13.27
C THR A 257 5.79 -10.30 13.08
N ALA A 258 5.46 -10.64 11.84
CA ALA A 258 4.27 -11.40 11.50
C ALA A 258 4.63 -12.84 11.15
N ARG A 259 3.88 -13.82 11.67
CA ARG A 259 3.94 -15.21 11.20
C ARG A 259 2.99 -15.38 10.01
N MET A 260 3.51 -15.74 8.85
CA MET A 260 2.70 -15.97 7.64
C MET A 260 2.11 -17.38 7.62
N ASN A 261 2.85 -18.37 8.14
CA ASN A 261 2.42 -19.77 8.33
C ASN A 261 3.36 -20.45 9.35
N TYR A 262 3.25 -21.77 9.51
CA TYR A 262 4.06 -22.54 10.47
C TYR A 262 5.57 -22.43 10.25
N SER A 263 6.02 -22.18 9.00
CA SER A 263 7.44 -22.21 8.61
C SER A 263 8.03 -20.88 8.14
N SER A 264 7.21 -19.83 7.94
CA SER A 264 7.69 -18.53 7.46
C SER A 264 7.17 -17.40 8.35
N SER A 265 8.11 -16.58 8.80
CA SER A 265 7.86 -15.29 9.42
C SER A 265 8.45 -14.19 8.55
N TYR A 266 7.92 -13.00 8.69
CA TYR A 266 8.40 -11.84 7.99
C TYR A 266 8.39 -10.66 8.97
N THR A 267 9.46 -9.90 8.92
CA THR A 267 9.72 -8.79 9.81
C THR A 267 9.60 -7.52 9.00
N ASP A 268 8.56 -6.76 9.27
CA ASP A 268 8.37 -5.41 8.75
C ASP A 268 9.10 -4.42 9.66
N ILE A 269 9.74 -3.42 9.07
CA ILE A 269 10.59 -2.45 9.77
C ILE A 269 10.18 -1.03 9.35
N MET A 270 9.97 -0.15 10.32
CA MET A 270 9.74 1.27 10.13
C MET A 270 10.89 2.05 10.76
N LEU A 271 11.65 2.77 9.94
CA LEU A 271 12.70 3.69 10.34
C LEU A 271 12.18 5.12 10.28
N TYR A 272 12.61 5.99 11.17
CA TYR A 272 12.19 7.40 11.15
C TYR A 272 13.26 8.33 11.71
N LYS A 273 13.32 9.55 11.16
CA LYS A 273 14.32 10.56 11.54
C LYS A 273 13.72 11.96 11.35
N GLU A 274 13.80 12.81 12.37
CA GLU A 274 13.29 14.20 12.37
C GLU A 274 14.24 15.20 11.68
N THR A 275 15.51 14.79 11.51
CA THR A 275 16.68 15.63 11.18
C THR A 275 16.83 16.86 12.06
N THR A 276 17.78 16.74 12.99
CA THR A 276 18.48 17.85 13.65
C THR A 276 19.97 17.57 13.49
N GLU A 277 20.59 18.25 12.53
CA GLU A 277 21.87 18.96 12.62
C GLU A 277 22.41 19.20 11.20
N ALA A 278 22.60 20.48 10.89
CA ALA A 278 23.51 20.90 9.85
C ALA A 278 24.93 20.47 10.26
N ALA A 279 25.62 19.76 9.37
CA ALA A 279 27.07 19.64 9.39
C ALA A 279 27.59 20.17 8.05
#